data_AF-A0A7C1SMQ3-F1
#
_entry.id   AF-A0A7C1SMQ3-F1
#
_cell.length_a   1.000
_cell.length_b   1.000
_cell.length_c   1.000
_cell.angle_alpha   90.00
_cell.angle_beta   90.00
_cell.angle_gamma   90.00
#
_symmetry.space_group_name_H-M   'P 1'
#
loop_
_entity.id
_entity.type
_entity.pdbx_description
1 polymer ?
#
loop_
_entity_poly.entity_id
_entity_poly.type
_entity_poly.pdbx_seq_one_letter_code
_entity_poly.pdbx_strand_id
1 'polypeptide(L)' 'IESTKATAPVISPVSGTIIEVNSTLEDEPEIINTDPYGKGWIAVVEVAAVSAKSELLEAASYNAFIEEESG' A
#
# COMPACT_ATOMS: atom_id res chain seq x y z
N ILE A 1 -4.11 5.54 -7.76
CA ILE A 1 -5.06 6.18 -6.83
C ILE A 1 -5.35 7.57 -7.33
N GLU A 2 -6.62 7.92 -7.44
CA GLU A 2 -7.06 9.22 -7.92
C GLU A 2 -7.81 9.96 -6.82
N SER A 3 -7.62 11.27 -6.78
CA SER A 3 -8.34 12.19 -5.91
C SER A 3 -8.73 13.42 -6.71
N THR A 4 -9.52 14.32 -6.12
CA THR A 4 -9.85 15.61 -6.73
C THR A 4 -8.65 16.54 -6.92
N LYS A 5 -7.50 16.22 -6.30
CA LYS A 5 -6.28 17.06 -6.32
C LYS A 5 -5.16 16.48 -7.17
N ALA A 6 -5.06 15.16 -7.24
CA ALA A 6 -3.93 14.48 -7.88
C ALA A 6 -4.27 13.03 -8.21
N THR A 7 -3.57 12.51 -9.21
CA THR A 7 -3.49 11.08 -9.54
C THR A 7 -2.07 10.61 -9.28
N ALA A 8 -1.93 9.55 -8.49
CA ALA A 8 -0.65 8.93 -8.16
C ALA A 8 -0.67 7.43 -8.51
N PRO A 9 0.38 6.90 -9.16
CA PRO A 9 0.53 5.47 -9.36
C PRO A 9 0.82 4.76 -8.04
N VAL A 10 0.38 3.51 -7.91
CA VAL A 10 0.75 2.63 -6.79
C VAL A 10 1.89 1.73 -7.27
N ILE A 11 3.02 1.78 -6.57
CA ILE A 11 4.19 0.94 -6.87
C ILE A 11 4.17 -0.26 -5.93
N SER A 12 4.29 -1.47 -6.49
CA SER A 12 4.38 -2.68 -5.67
C SER A 12 5.68 -2.68 -4.86
N PRO A 13 5.63 -2.91 -3.54
CA PRO A 13 6.83 -2.99 -2.71
C PRO A 13 7.61 -4.30 -2.93
N VAL A 14 7.00 -5.30 -3.58
CA VAL A 14 7.56 -6.64 -3.77
C VAL A 14 7.33 -7.16 -5.18
N SER A 15 8.22 -8.03 -5.66
CA SER A 15 8.00 -8.81 -6.88
C SER A 15 7.18 -10.06 -6.56
N GLY A 16 6.18 -10.35 -7.39
CA GLY A 16 5.28 -11.47 -7.15
C GLY A 16 4.13 -11.55 -8.15
N THR A 17 3.14 -12.38 -7.81
CA THR A 17 1.92 -12.58 -8.60
C THR A 17 0.71 -12.10 -7.80
N ILE A 18 -0.14 -11.27 -8.42
CA ILE A 18 -1.41 -10.87 -7.80
C ILE A 18 -2.32 -12.09 -7.77
N ILE A 19 -2.78 -12.47 -6.58
CA ILE A 19 -3.71 -13.58 -6.38
C ILE A 19 -5.12 -13.12 -6.03
N GLU A 20 -5.27 -11.87 -5.57
CA GLU A 20 -6.56 -11.27 -5.24
C GLU A 20 -6.51 -9.75 -5.43
N VAL A 21 -7.63 -9.17 -5.85
CA VAL A 21 -7.83 -7.71 -5.97
C VAL A 21 -9.10 -7.36 -5.22
N ASN A 22 -9.06 -6.24 -4.49
CA ASN A 22 -10.22 -5.79 -3.74
C ASN A 22 -11.24 -5.08 -4.63
N SER A 23 -12.20 -5.84 -5.16
CA SER A 23 -13.28 -5.29 -5.99
C SER A 23 -14.16 -4.28 -5.25
N THR A 24 -14.18 -4.30 -3.91
CA THR A 24 -14.94 -3.33 -3.10
C THR A 24 -14.50 -1.89 -3.37
N LEU A 25 -13.22 -1.67 -3.70
CA LEU A 25 -12.68 -0.33 -3.98
C LEU A 25 -13.16 0.24 -5.32
N GLU A 26 -13.76 -0.58 -6.20
CA GLU A 26 -14.38 -0.08 -7.44
C GLU A 26 -15.68 0.68 -7.13
N ASP A 27 -16.45 0.21 -6.15
CA ASP A 27 -17.72 0.81 -5.73
C ASP A 27 -17.55 1.80 -4.57
N GLU A 28 -16.64 1.50 -3.63
CA GLU A 28 -16.40 2.27 -2.39
C GLU A 28 -14.90 2.67 -2.26
N PRO A 29 -14.38 3.51 -3.18
CA PRO A 29 -12.97 3.90 -3.18
C PRO A 29 -12.54 4.69 -1.93
N GLU A 30 -13.46 5.32 -1.22
CA GLU A 30 -13.21 6.10 0.00
C GLU A 30 -12.75 5.26 1.19
N ILE A 31 -12.99 3.94 1.16
CA ILE A 31 -12.51 3.02 2.20
C ILE A 31 -11.00 3.14 2.37
N ILE A 32 -10.26 3.35 1.28
CA ILE A 32 -8.79 3.50 1.34
C ILE A 32 -8.35 4.66 2.23
N ASN A 33 -9.20 5.67 2.43
CA ASN A 33 -8.90 6.82 3.30
C ASN A 33 -9.33 6.58 4.75
N THR A 34 -10.39 5.80 4.98
CA THR A 34 -10.99 5.62 6.31
C THR A 34 -10.50 4.37 7.04
N ASP A 35 -10.16 3.31 6.29
CA ASP A 35 -9.67 2.04 6.81
C ASP A 35 -8.56 1.44 5.91
N PRO A 36 -7.40 2.14 5.75
CA PRO A 36 -6.34 1.76 4.80
C PRO A 36 -5.70 0.40 5.08
N TYR A 37 -5.69 -0.03 6.35
CA TYR A 37 -5.04 -1.28 6.78
C TYR A 37 -6.04 -2.42 7.04
N GLY A 38 -7.34 -2.13 7.08
CA GLY A 38 -8.41 -3.12 7.17
C GLY A 38 -9.04 -3.36 5.81
N LYS A 39 -10.24 -2.82 5.59
CA LYS A 39 -11.02 -3.02 4.36
C LYS A 39 -10.43 -2.35 3.12
N GLY A 40 -9.51 -1.41 3.28
CA GLY A 40 -8.90 -0.62 2.20
C GLY A 40 -7.70 -1.27 1.51
N TRP A 41 -7.46 -2.57 1.70
CA TRP A 41 -6.39 -3.29 1.00
C TRP A 41 -6.61 -3.26 -0.52
N ILE A 42 -5.53 -3.19 -1.30
CA ILE A 42 -5.61 -3.01 -2.77
C ILE A 42 -5.54 -4.36 -3.49
N ALA A 43 -4.52 -5.16 -3.19
CA ALA A 43 -4.28 -6.45 -3.79
C ALA A 43 -3.54 -7.38 -2.82
N VAL A 44 -3.79 -8.69 -2.94
CA VAL A 44 -2.99 -9.72 -2.28
C VAL A 44 -1.99 -10.25 -3.30
N VAL A 45 -0.71 -10.31 -2.91
CA VAL A 45 0.39 -10.73 -3.78
C VAL A 45 1.06 -11.96 -3.18
N GLU A 46 1.16 -13.02 -3.98
CA GLU A 46 2.07 -14.14 -3.71
C GLU A 46 3.50 -13.70 -4.02
N VAL A 47 4.34 -13.62 -2.98
CA VAL A 47 5.69 -13.06 -3.07
C VAL A 47 6.65 -14.06 -3.69
N ALA A 48 7.33 -13.67 -4.78
CA ALA A 48 8.27 -14.54 -5.47
C ALA A 48 9.62 -14.69 -4.74
N ALA A 49 10.03 -13.71 -3.92
CA ALA A 49 11.31 -13.70 -3.21
C ALA A 49 11.16 -13.28 -1.74
N VAL A 50 11.59 -14.14 -0.82
CA VAL A 50 11.50 -13.93 0.64
C VAL A 50 12.36 -12.75 1.13
N SER A 51 13.44 -12.42 0.41
CA SER A 51 14.33 -11.28 0.74
C SER A 51 13.66 -9.91 0.59
N ALA A 52 12.51 -9.82 -0.08
CA ALA A 52 11.81 -8.56 -0.24
C ALA A 52 11.43 -7.93 1.10
N LYS A 53 11.20 -8.74 2.15
CA LYS A 53 10.86 -8.24 3.49
C LYS A 53 12.02 -7.51 4.17
N SER A 54 13.27 -7.94 3.96
CA SER A 54 14.44 -7.30 4.60
C SER A 54 14.78 -5.92 4.03
N GLU A 55 14.21 -5.57 2.88
CA GLU A 55 14.38 -4.25 2.25
C GLU A 55 13.28 -3.26 2.66
N LEU A 56 12.25 -3.71 3.38
CA LEU A 56 11.16 -2.86 3.86
C LEU A 56 11.46 -2.29 5.24
N LEU A 57 10.94 -1.10 5.48
CA LEU A 57 11.03 -0.46 6.79
C LEU A 57 10.04 -1.13 7.77
N GLU A 58 10.54 -1.44 8.96
CA GLU A 58 9.69 -1.78 10.10
C GLU A 58 8.92 -0.53 10.56
N ALA A 59 7.78 -0.74 11.25
CA ALA A 59 6.87 0.35 11.62
C ALA A 59 7.55 1.52 12.36
N ALA A 60 8.49 1.23 13.27
CA ALA A 60 9.23 2.25 14.00
C ALA A 60 10.14 3.08 13.08
N SER A 61 10.83 2.42 12.14
CA SER A 61 11.69 3.08 11.15
C SER A 61 10.88 3.91 10.16
N TYR A 62 9.70 3.43 9.77
CA TYR A 62 8.81 4.19 8.89
C TYR A 62 8.28 5.46 9.57
N ASN A 63 7.90 5.40 10.86
CA ASN A 63 7.48 6.59 11.60
C ASN A 63 8.59 7.64 11.69
N ALA A 64 9.83 7.23 11.97
CA ALA A 64 10.97 8.13 12.01
C ALA A 64 11.24 8.79 10.64
N PHE A 65 11.12 8.03 9.55
CA PHE A 65 11.25 8.56 8.19
C PHE A 65 10.19 9.64 7.89
N ILE A 66 8.93 9.42 8.29
CA ILE A 66 7.86 10.40 8.08
C ILE A 66 8.08 11.67 8.90
N GLU A 67 8.57 11.56 10.14
CA GLU A 67 8.92 12.72 10.97
C GLU A 67 10.05 13.55 10.35
N GLU A 68 11.05 12.91 9.74
CA GLU A 68 12.14 13.58 9.03
C GLU A 68 11.65 14.29 7.76
N GLU A 69 10.84 13.64 6.93
CA GLU A 69 10.32 14.20 5.68
C GLU A 69 9.29 15.33 5.89
N SER A 70 8.64 15.37 7.05
CA SER A 70 7.64 16.40 7.39
C SER A 70 8.25 17.65 8.04
N GLY A 71 9.57 17.65 8.28
CA GLY A 71 10.31 18.72 8.96
C GLY A 71 10.82 19.86 8.06
#